data_AF-A0A314ZI97-F1
#
_entry.id   AF-A0A314ZI97-F1
#
_cell.length_a   1.000
_cell.length_b   1.000
_cell.length_c   1.000
_cell.angle_alpha   90.00
_cell.angle_beta   90.00
_cell.angle_gamma   90.00
#
_symmetry.space_group_name_H-M   'P 1'
#
loop_
_entity.id
_entity.type
_entity.pdbx_description
1 polymer ?
#
loop_
_entity_poly.entity_id
_entity_poly.type
_entity_poly.pdbx_seq_one_letter_code
_entity_poly.pdbx_strand_id
1 'polypeptide(L)'
;MDSLQEFNPSNASNSSSVNINTTTTTTTTSSSNTVPAASPSSATSSTLSRYENQKRRDWNTFGQYLRNHRPPLSLARCSGAHVLEFLRYLDQFGKTKVHTQLCPFFGHPNPPAPCPCPLRQAWGSLDALIGRLRAAFEEHGGKPEANPFGARAVRLYLREVRDSQAKARGISYEKKKRKRPPQSSSTTSALPVQAILPPTPPPAPPGAN
;
A
#
# COMPACT_ATOMS: atom_id res chain seq x y z
N MET A 1 -57.41 42.17 0.03
CA MET A 1 -58.31 41.31 0.82
C MET A 1 -58.60 40.10 -0.04
N ASP A 2 -58.62 38.92 0.58
CA ASP A 2 -58.67 37.57 0.02
C ASP A 2 -57.39 37.01 -0.62
N SER A 3 -57.04 35.73 -0.46
CA SER A 3 -57.02 34.78 0.67
C SER A 3 -56.43 33.49 0.08
N LEU A 4 -55.61 32.85 0.89
CA LEU A 4 -55.03 31.50 0.83
C LEU A 4 -55.68 30.47 -0.10
N GLN A 5 -54.85 29.67 -0.79
CA GLN A 5 -54.97 28.21 -0.75
C GLN A 5 -53.59 27.55 -0.89
N GLU A 6 -53.23 26.85 0.17
CA GLU A 6 -52.11 25.90 0.36
C GLU A 6 -52.02 24.83 -0.73
N PHE A 7 -50.79 24.39 -1.05
CA PHE A 7 -50.46 22.96 -1.24
C PHE A 7 -48.94 22.73 -1.12
N ASN A 8 -48.55 21.88 -0.19
CA ASN A 8 -47.26 21.16 -0.04
C ASN A 8 -47.66 19.67 0.23
N PRO A 9 -46.80 18.62 0.28
CA PRO A 9 -45.33 18.55 0.13
C PRO A 9 -44.78 17.30 -0.61
N SER A 10 -43.43 17.17 -0.60
CA SER A 10 -42.56 15.97 -0.78
C SER A 10 -41.93 15.84 -2.18
N ASN A 11 -40.65 15.50 -2.40
CA ASN A 11 -39.63 14.86 -1.56
C ASN A 11 -38.22 14.99 -2.21
N ALA A 12 -37.18 14.81 -1.39
CA ALA A 12 -35.80 14.37 -1.70
C ALA A 12 -34.76 15.39 -2.22
N SER A 13 -34.27 16.21 -1.29
CA SER A 13 -32.88 16.67 -1.27
C SER A 13 -31.95 15.50 -0.93
N ASN A 14 -30.90 15.24 -1.72
CA ASN A 14 -29.81 14.35 -1.31
C ASN A 14 -28.46 15.06 -1.43
N SER A 15 -28.16 15.87 -0.40
CA SER A 15 -26.79 16.20 -0.03
C SER A 15 -26.30 15.11 0.92
N SER A 16 -25.38 14.26 0.46
CA SER A 16 -24.76 13.25 1.32
C SER A 16 -23.37 13.72 1.72
N SER A 17 -23.32 14.32 2.90
CA SER A 17 -22.15 14.62 3.71
C SER A 17 -21.34 13.36 4.00
N VAL A 18 -20.02 13.46 3.80
CA VAL A 18 -19.05 12.41 4.15
C VAL A 18 -18.84 12.46 5.66
N ASN A 19 -19.42 11.49 6.39
CA ASN A 19 -19.19 11.37 7.83
C ASN A 19 -18.13 10.31 8.15
N ILE A 20 -17.32 10.64 9.14
CA ILE A 20 -16.13 9.95 9.63
C ILE A 20 -16.56 9.08 10.81
N ASN A 21 -16.23 7.79 10.81
CA ASN A 21 -16.48 6.92 11.97
C ASN A 21 -15.21 6.82 12.82
N THR A 22 -15.24 7.56 13.93
CA THR A 22 -14.38 7.39 15.12
C THR A 22 -14.88 6.20 15.93
N THR A 23 -13.95 5.36 16.38
CA THR A 23 -14.22 4.19 17.23
C THR A 23 -14.16 4.60 18.70
N THR A 24 -15.27 4.48 19.44
CA THR A 24 -15.30 4.58 20.90
C THR A 24 -15.76 3.26 21.49
N THR A 25 -14.97 2.77 22.43
CA THR A 25 -15.11 1.52 23.18
C THR A 25 -16.19 1.65 24.25
N THR A 26 -17.17 0.74 24.29
CA THR A 26 -17.94 0.40 25.50
C THR A 26 -18.36 -1.07 25.46
N THR A 27 -18.09 -1.73 26.58
CA THR A 27 -18.37 -3.11 26.99
C THR A 27 -19.85 -3.41 27.20
N THR A 28 -20.33 -4.55 26.67
CA THR A 28 -21.40 -5.37 27.28
C THR A 28 -21.27 -6.83 26.83
N THR A 29 -21.25 -7.72 27.81
CA THR A 29 -21.28 -9.19 27.76
C THR A 29 -22.66 -9.74 27.42
N SER A 30 -22.73 -10.72 26.50
CA SER A 30 -23.66 -11.85 26.58
C SER A 30 -23.37 -12.89 25.50
N SER A 31 -23.27 -14.14 25.95
CA SER A 31 -22.90 -15.37 25.23
C SER A 31 -23.98 -15.84 24.26
N SER A 32 -23.59 -16.26 23.06
CA SER A 32 -24.28 -17.31 22.28
C SER A 32 -23.36 -17.81 21.16
N ASN A 33 -22.80 -19.00 21.34
CA ASN A 33 -22.10 -19.72 20.28
C ASN A 33 -23.13 -20.21 19.26
N THR A 34 -23.17 -19.58 18.09
CA THR A 34 -23.73 -20.18 16.87
C THR A 34 -22.69 -19.99 15.77
N VAL A 35 -22.15 -21.09 15.28
CA VAL A 35 -21.27 -21.12 14.11
C VAL A 35 -22.16 -21.16 12.86
N PRO A 36 -22.22 -20.13 12.01
CA PRO A 36 -22.76 -20.32 10.67
C PRO A 36 -21.66 -20.99 9.84
N ALA A 37 -21.95 -22.19 9.33
CA ALA A 37 -21.16 -22.83 8.30
C ALA A 37 -21.16 -21.91 7.05
N ALA A 38 -20.09 -21.13 6.89
CA ALA A 38 -19.94 -20.23 5.76
C ALA A 38 -19.53 -21.02 4.51
N SER A 39 -20.42 -21.08 3.52
CA SER A 39 -20.05 -21.43 2.15
C SER A 39 -19.03 -20.39 1.63
N PRO A 40 -17.88 -20.80 1.08
CA PRO A 40 -16.80 -19.87 0.69
C PRO A 40 -17.13 -18.97 -0.54
N SER A 41 -18.27 -19.18 -1.19
CA SER A 41 -18.62 -18.54 -2.47
C SER A 41 -19.11 -17.08 -2.37
N SER A 42 -19.64 -16.65 -1.22
CA SER A 42 -20.13 -15.27 -1.02
C SER A 42 -19.04 -14.27 -0.60
N ALA A 43 -17.95 -14.77 -0.01
CA ALA A 43 -16.80 -13.94 0.35
C ALA A 43 -15.99 -13.52 -0.89
N THR A 44 -15.92 -14.38 -1.91
CA THR A 44 -15.21 -14.08 -3.17
C THR A 44 -15.99 -13.09 -4.03
N SER A 45 -17.31 -13.21 -4.15
CA SER A 45 -18.14 -12.27 -4.92
C SER A 45 -18.16 -10.86 -4.30
N SER A 46 -18.24 -10.76 -2.98
CA SER A 46 -18.21 -9.46 -2.27
C SER A 46 -16.85 -8.76 -2.35
N THR A 47 -15.74 -9.52 -2.27
CA THR A 47 -14.38 -8.96 -2.40
C THR A 47 -14.07 -8.52 -3.83
N LEU A 48 -14.51 -9.27 -4.85
CA LEU A 48 -14.44 -8.85 -6.26
C LEU A 48 -15.23 -7.56 -6.48
N SER A 49 -16.48 -7.51 -6.01
CA SER A 49 -17.33 -6.31 -6.10
C SER A 49 -16.69 -5.08 -5.43
N ARG A 50 -16.04 -5.25 -4.27
CA ARG A 50 -15.31 -4.16 -3.60
C ARG A 50 -14.17 -3.62 -4.46
N TYR A 51 -13.36 -4.52 -5.01
CA TYR A 51 -12.23 -4.16 -5.86
C TYR A 51 -12.70 -3.43 -7.12
N GLU A 52 -13.71 -3.97 -7.80
CA GLU A 52 -14.31 -3.40 -9.00
C GLU A 52 -14.89 -2.00 -8.76
N ASN A 53 -15.63 -1.82 -7.67
CA ASN A 53 -16.16 -0.51 -7.29
C ASN A 53 -15.04 0.49 -7.00
N GLN A 54 -13.95 0.06 -6.37
CA GLN A 54 -12.80 0.93 -6.12
C GLN A 54 -12.11 1.32 -7.43
N LYS A 55 -11.86 0.35 -8.32
CA LYS A 55 -11.28 0.57 -9.65
C LYS A 55 -12.10 1.58 -10.44
N ARG A 56 -13.43 1.45 -10.44
CA ARG A 56 -14.34 2.40 -11.11
C ARG A 56 -14.25 3.82 -10.54
N ARG A 57 -14.19 3.98 -9.22
CA ARG A 57 -14.00 5.30 -8.58
C ARG A 57 -12.68 5.94 -8.96
N ASP A 58 -11.60 5.16 -8.92
CA ASP A 58 -10.27 5.62 -9.26
C ASP A 58 -10.19 6.05 -10.73
N TRP A 59 -10.78 5.25 -11.63
CA TRP A 59 -10.88 5.56 -13.05
C TRP A 59 -11.67 6.85 -13.31
N ASN A 60 -12.83 7.01 -12.69
CA ASN A 60 -13.63 8.23 -12.81
C ASN A 60 -12.87 9.47 -12.29
N THR A 61 -12.16 9.31 -11.18
CA THR A 61 -11.32 10.38 -10.59
C THR A 61 -10.22 10.78 -11.56
N PHE A 62 -9.55 9.81 -12.17
CA PHE A 62 -8.52 10.08 -13.17
C PHE A 62 -9.10 10.74 -14.44
N GLY A 63 -10.24 10.27 -14.93
CA GLY A 63 -10.94 10.88 -16.05
C GLY A 63 -11.39 12.32 -15.77
N GLN A 64 -11.76 12.63 -14.53
CA GLN A 64 -12.04 14.02 -14.12
C GLN A 64 -10.76 14.86 -14.09
N TYR A 65 -9.65 14.32 -13.60
CA TYR A 65 -8.35 14.99 -13.64
C TYR A 65 -7.95 15.37 -15.07
N LEU A 66 -8.09 14.46 -16.04
CA LEU A 66 -7.77 14.75 -17.45
C LEU A 66 -8.65 15.86 -18.06
N ARG A 67 -9.94 15.88 -17.72
CA ARG A 67 -10.87 16.94 -18.18
C ARG A 67 -10.57 18.29 -17.57
N ASN A 68 -10.06 18.31 -16.33
CA ASN A 68 -9.69 19.54 -15.63
C ASN A 68 -8.33 20.11 -16.05
N HIS A 69 -7.51 19.31 -16.75
CA HIS A 69 -6.23 19.76 -17.27
C HIS A 69 -6.44 20.90 -18.29
N ARG A 70 -5.49 21.84 -18.37
CA ARG A 70 -5.52 22.95 -19.33
C ARG A 70 -4.28 22.90 -20.23
N PRO A 71 -4.42 22.56 -21.54
CA PRO A 71 -5.66 22.24 -22.27
C PRO A 71 -6.26 20.88 -21.86
N PRO A 72 -7.58 20.66 -22.06
CA PRO A 72 -8.22 19.38 -21.74
C PRO A 72 -7.53 18.22 -22.45
N LEU A 73 -7.26 17.15 -21.70
CA LEU A 73 -6.58 15.97 -22.22
C LEU A 73 -7.59 14.84 -22.45
N SER A 74 -7.42 14.15 -23.57
CA SER A 74 -8.06 12.85 -23.81
C SER A 74 -7.12 11.73 -23.39
N LEU A 75 -7.67 10.54 -23.11
CA LEU A 75 -6.87 9.35 -22.79
C LEU A 75 -5.84 9.01 -23.88
N ALA A 76 -6.16 9.24 -25.16
CA ALA A 76 -5.26 8.98 -26.27
C ALA A 76 -4.01 9.89 -26.28
N ARG A 77 -4.11 11.08 -25.68
CA ARG A 77 -3.00 12.03 -25.52
C ARG A 77 -2.36 11.96 -24.13
N CYS A 78 -2.92 11.15 -23.24
CA CYS A 78 -2.37 10.93 -21.92
C CYS A 78 -1.05 10.18 -22.02
N SER A 79 -0.08 10.58 -21.20
CA SER A 79 1.25 10.01 -21.17
C SER A 79 1.67 9.77 -19.72
N GLY A 80 2.78 9.07 -19.51
CA GLY A 80 3.31 8.84 -18.16
C GLY A 80 3.56 10.14 -17.38
N ALA A 81 3.83 11.26 -18.04
CA ALA A 81 4.04 12.55 -17.37
C ALA A 81 2.77 13.04 -16.64
N HIS A 82 1.61 12.97 -17.31
CA HIS A 82 0.32 13.33 -16.73
C HIS A 82 -0.07 12.39 -15.58
N VAL A 83 0.26 11.10 -15.71
CA VAL A 83 0.09 10.14 -14.60
C VAL A 83 0.94 10.53 -13.40
N LEU A 84 2.19 10.94 -13.60
CA LEU A 84 3.06 11.38 -12.51
C LEU A 84 2.55 12.65 -11.82
N GLU A 85 2.06 13.62 -12.59
CA GLU A 85 1.44 14.82 -12.03
C GLU A 85 0.20 14.47 -11.19
N PHE A 86 -0.67 13.60 -11.71
CA PHE A 86 -1.82 13.09 -10.95
C PHE A 86 -1.41 12.42 -9.64
N LEU A 87 -0.38 11.57 -9.66
CA LEU A 87 0.13 10.92 -8.45
C LEU A 87 0.70 11.93 -7.44
N ARG A 88 1.41 12.96 -7.90
CA ARG A 88 1.94 14.02 -7.03
C ARG A 88 0.84 14.86 -6.40
N TYR A 89 -0.23 15.14 -7.14
CA TYR A 89 -1.42 15.80 -6.62
C TYR A 89 -2.08 14.94 -5.52
N LEU A 90 -2.29 13.66 -5.76
CA LEU A 90 -2.88 12.75 -4.75
C LEU A 90 -1.99 12.58 -3.51
N ASP A 91 -0.68 12.71 -3.66
CA ASP A 91 0.27 12.59 -2.56
C ASP A 91 0.10 13.71 -1.51
N GLN A 92 -0.51 14.86 -1.87
CA GLN A 92 -0.74 15.98 -0.95
C GLN A 92 -1.82 15.68 0.11
N PHE A 93 -2.73 14.76 -0.17
CA PHE A 93 -3.89 14.44 0.68
C PHE A 93 -3.72 13.13 1.44
N GLY A 94 -2.47 12.70 1.64
CA GLY A 94 -2.20 11.47 2.34
C GLY A 94 -2.29 11.57 3.86
N LYS A 95 -2.20 10.41 4.52
CA LYS A 95 -2.30 10.27 5.98
C LYS A 95 -0.99 9.82 6.64
N THR A 96 0.05 9.56 5.86
CA THR A 96 1.31 9.01 6.35
C THR A 96 2.30 10.14 6.60
N LYS A 97 2.89 10.21 7.79
CA LYS A 97 3.99 11.15 8.05
C LYS A 97 5.24 10.71 7.29
N VAL A 98 5.77 11.59 6.45
CA VAL A 98 7.03 11.35 5.72
C VAL A 98 8.04 12.41 6.14
N HIS A 99 9.06 11.99 6.88
CA HIS A 99 10.09 12.88 7.41
C HIS A 99 10.99 13.41 6.29
N THR A 100 11.27 14.72 6.32
CA THR A 100 12.26 15.34 5.44
C THR A 100 13.68 14.97 5.90
N GLN A 101 14.67 15.03 5.00
CA GLN A 101 16.06 14.66 5.32
C GLN A 101 16.67 15.47 6.48
N LEU A 102 16.21 16.72 6.65
CA LEU A 102 16.65 17.62 7.72
C LEU A 102 15.84 17.44 9.02
N CYS A 103 14.87 16.53 9.05
CA CYS A 103 14.07 16.27 10.25
C CYS A 103 14.90 15.44 11.25
N PRO A 104 14.94 15.81 12.55
CA PRO A 104 15.62 15.02 13.58
C PRO A 104 15.10 13.57 13.68
N PHE A 105 13.86 13.34 13.25
CA PHE A 105 13.22 12.03 13.26
C PHE A 105 13.35 11.26 11.94
N PHE A 106 14.13 11.76 10.97
CA PHE A 106 14.40 11.01 9.75
C PHE A 106 15.02 9.65 10.11
N GLY A 107 14.50 8.56 9.53
CA GLY A 107 15.00 7.22 9.83
C GLY A 107 14.52 6.62 11.16
N HIS A 108 13.63 7.29 11.89
CA HIS A 108 13.11 6.78 13.17
C HIS A 108 11.69 6.18 12.99
N PRO A 109 11.49 4.87 13.24
CA PRO A 109 10.20 4.21 13.02
C PRO A 109 9.14 4.59 14.05
N ASN A 110 9.55 4.97 15.27
CA ASN A 110 8.65 5.42 16.32
C ASN A 110 9.20 6.72 16.94
N PRO A 111 8.94 7.88 16.32
CA PRO A 111 9.47 9.15 16.80
C PRO A 111 8.86 9.53 18.16
N PRO A 112 9.66 9.99 19.14
CA PRO A 112 9.19 10.29 20.49
C PRO A 112 8.37 11.60 20.60
N ALA A 113 8.38 12.45 19.56
CA ALA A 113 7.67 13.71 19.53
C ALA A 113 7.13 14.03 18.12
N PRO A 114 6.08 14.87 17.99
CA PRO A 114 5.55 15.29 16.69
C PRO A 114 6.54 16.22 15.96
N CYS A 115 6.41 16.31 14.64
CA CYS A 115 7.23 17.19 13.80
C CYS A 115 6.40 17.90 12.72
N PRO A 116 6.91 18.98 12.11
CA PRO A 116 6.20 19.73 11.08
C PRO A 116 6.22 19.08 9.68
N CYS A 117 6.79 17.88 9.51
CA CYS A 117 6.90 17.24 8.20
C CYS A 117 5.52 17.02 7.53
N PRO A 118 5.43 17.04 6.19
CA PRO A 118 4.14 16.89 5.52
C PRO A 118 3.56 15.48 5.71
N LEU A 119 2.22 15.40 5.61
CA LEU A 119 1.53 14.13 5.42
C LEU A 119 1.49 13.80 3.93
N ARG A 120 1.79 12.56 3.60
CA ARG A 120 1.86 12.05 2.24
C ARG A 120 1.16 10.71 2.10
N GLN A 121 0.84 10.33 0.88
CA GLN A 121 0.16 9.08 0.60
C GLN A 121 1.15 7.94 0.83
N ALA A 122 0.71 6.84 1.45
CA ALA A 122 1.59 5.69 1.59
C ALA A 122 1.96 5.16 0.20
N TRP A 123 3.23 4.81 -0.02
CA TRP A 123 3.69 4.31 -1.32
C TRP A 123 2.85 3.13 -1.83
N GLY A 124 2.45 2.22 -0.93
CA GLY A 124 1.61 1.07 -1.27
C GLY A 124 0.21 1.45 -1.75
N SER A 125 -0.36 2.55 -1.25
CA SER A 125 -1.65 3.07 -1.73
C SER A 125 -1.54 3.61 -3.15
N LEU A 126 -0.44 4.30 -3.48
CA LEU A 126 -0.18 4.80 -4.84
C LEU A 126 0.08 3.65 -5.82
N ASP A 127 0.83 2.63 -5.41
CA ASP A 127 1.11 1.45 -6.23
C ASP A 127 -0.18 0.66 -6.54
N ALA A 128 -1.00 0.41 -5.51
CA ALA A 128 -2.29 -0.26 -5.68
C ALA A 128 -3.26 0.53 -6.57
N LEU A 129 -3.27 1.87 -6.46
CA LEU A 129 -4.04 2.75 -7.35
C LEU A 129 -3.61 2.57 -8.82
N ILE A 130 -2.30 2.60 -9.08
CA ILE A 130 -1.77 2.42 -10.44
C ILE A 130 -2.08 1.02 -10.97
N GLY A 131 -2.03 -0.01 -10.13
CA GLY A 131 -2.48 -1.36 -10.49
C GLY A 131 -3.95 -1.38 -10.96
N ARG A 132 -4.85 -0.74 -10.20
CA ARG A 132 -6.27 -0.64 -10.58
C ARG A 132 -6.48 0.17 -11.85
N LEU A 133 -5.78 1.29 -12.02
CA LEU A 133 -5.88 2.12 -13.23
C LEU A 133 -5.35 1.40 -14.48
N ARG A 134 -4.30 0.58 -14.36
CA ARG A 134 -3.85 -0.29 -15.47
C ARG A 134 -4.94 -1.27 -15.89
N ALA A 135 -5.56 -1.97 -14.93
CA ALA A 135 -6.66 -2.90 -15.20
C ALA A 135 -7.88 -2.19 -15.82
N ALA A 136 -8.24 -1.00 -15.31
CA ALA A 136 -9.34 -0.20 -15.87
C ALA A 136 -9.07 0.23 -17.32
N PHE A 137 -7.83 0.60 -17.63
CA PHE A 137 -7.43 1.00 -18.98
C PHE A 137 -7.63 -0.13 -19.99
N GLU A 138 -7.26 -1.35 -19.62
CA GLU A 138 -7.43 -2.55 -20.48
C GLU A 138 -8.91 -2.89 -20.71
N GLU A 139 -9.74 -2.79 -19.66
CA GLU A 139 -11.19 -3.00 -19.76
C GLU A 139 -11.89 -1.96 -20.66
N HIS A 140 -11.39 -0.73 -20.69
CA HIS A 140 -11.86 0.33 -21.58
C HIS A 140 -11.26 0.26 -23.01
N GLY A 141 -10.68 -0.88 -23.40
CA GLY A 141 -10.17 -1.13 -24.75
C GLY A 141 -8.73 -0.65 -25.00
N GLY A 142 -8.01 -0.29 -23.94
CA GLY A 142 -6.62 0.14 -24.02
C GLY A 142 -5.65 -1.03 -24.20
N LYS A 143 -4.69 -0.89 -25.13
CA LYS A 143 -3.63 -1.89 -25.33
C LYS A 143 -2.56 -1.77 -24.23
N PRO A 144 -2.03 -2.88 -23.70
CA PRO A 144 -1.01 -2.84 -22.64
C PRO A 144 0.26 -2.08 -23.05
N GLU A 145 0.65 -2.17 -24.32
CA GLU A 145 1.84 -1.47 -24.87
C GLU A 145 1.70 0.06 -24.88
N ALA A 146 0.47 0.56 -25.06
CA ALA A 146 0.17 1.99 -25.09
C ALA A 146 -0.24 2.53 -23.71
N ASN A 147 -0.13 1.72 -22.65
CA ASN A 147 -0.67 2.04 -21.35
C ASN A 147 0.17 3.13 -20.64
N PRO A 148 -0.38 4.33 -20.38
CA PRO A 148 0.37 5.42 -19.75
C PRO A 148 0.72 5.11 -18.29
N PHE A 149 -0.08 4.31 -17.59
CA PHE A 149 0.18 3.86 -16.24
C PHE A 149 1.28 2.78 -16.20
N GLY A 150 1.48 2.08 -17.32
CA GLY A 150 2.57 1.14 -17.54
C GLY A 150 3.92 1.81 -17.83
N ALA A 151 3.97 3.11 -18.08
CA ALA A 151 5.18 3.80 -18.55
C ALA A 151 6.38 3.65 -17.59
N ARG A 152 7.59 3.57 -18.17
CA ARG A 152 8.86 3.42 -17.42
C ARG A 152 9.04 4.50 -16.34
N ALA A 153 8.69 5.75 -16.67
CA ALA A 153 8.78 6.88 -15.74
C ALA A 153 7.92 6.69 -14.48
N VAL A 154 6.70 6.14 -14.63
CA VAL A 154 5.79 5.84 -13.52
C VAL A 154 6.38 4.75 -12.61
N ARG A 155 6.95 3.69 -13.20
CA ARG A 155 7.57 2.60 -12.44
C ARG A 155 8.79 3.08 -11.63
N LEU A 156 9.62 3.93 -12.22
CA LEU A 156 10.79 4.50 -11.54
C LEU A 156 10.37 5.42 -10.39
N TYR A 157 9.37 6.27 -10.62
CA TYR A 157 8.82 7.13 -9.57
C TYR A 157 8.28 6.33 -8.38
N LEU A 158 7.48 5.28 -8.62
CA LEU A 158 6.94 4.46 -7.51
C LEU A 158 8.07 3.77 -6.71
N ARG A 159 9.14 3.34 -7.37
CA ARG A 159 10.33 2.78 -6.71
C ARG A 159 11.01 3.84 -5.84
N GLU A 160 11.23 5.03 -6.37
CA GLU A 160 11.85 6.14 -5.63
C GLU A 160 10.99 6.58 -4.42
N VAL A 161 9.66 6.65 -4.59
CA VAL A 161 8.73 6.95 -3.49
C VAL A 161 8.79 5.87 -2.41
N ARG A 162 8.83 4.59 -2.79
CA ARG A 162 9.00 3.49 -1.84
C ARG A 162 10.30 3.63 -1.05
N ASP A 163 11.42 3.85 -1.74
CA ASP A 163 12.74 3.92 -1.10
C ASP A 163 12.89 5.16 -0.21
N SER A 164 12.40 6.32 -0.67
CA SER A 164 12.43 7.56 0.10
C SER A 164 11.54 7.47 1.35
N GLN A 165 10.34 6.90 1.25
CA GLN A 165 9.47 6.68 2.42
C GLN A 165 10.05 5.65 3.39
N ALA A 166 10.65 4.56 2.89
CA ALA A 166 11.28 3.56 3.73
C ALA A 166 12.43 4.15 4.55
N LYS A 167 13.31 4.92 3.91
CA LYS A 167 14.39 5.66 4.57
C LYS A 167 13.84 6.68 5.57
N ALA A 168 12.88 7.51 5.16
CA ALA A 168 12.32 8.56 6.01
C ALA A 168 11.67 8.01 7.28
N ARG A 169 11.03 6.84 7.19
CA ARG A 169 10.34 6.19 8.30
C ARG A 169 11.21 5.18 9.05
N GLY A 170 12.49 5.02 8.72
CA GLY A 170 13.36 4.05 9.38
C GLY A 170 12.96 2.59 9.16
N ILE A 171 12.14 2.31 8.15
CA ILE A 171 11.71 0.95 7.81
C ILE A 171 12.77 0.38 6.89
N SER A 172 13.85 -0.14 7.47
CA SER A 172 14.78 -0.95 6.69
C SER A 172 14.13 -2.29 6.39
N TYR A 173 14.01 -2.64 5.10
CA TYR A 173 13.73 -4.00 4.65
C TYR A 173 14.97 -4.91 4.84
N GLU A 174 15.74 -4.73 5.92
CA GLU A 174 16.71 -5.74 6.36
C GLU A 174 15.88 -6.97 6.72
N LYS A 175 15.74 -7.81 5.70
CA LYS A 175 15.19 -9.15 5.68
C LYS A 175 15.47 -9.77 7.03
N LYS A 176 14.47 -9.81 7.91
CA LYS A 176 14.48 -10.34 9.28
C LYS A 176 15.45 -11.51 9.42
N LYS A 177 16.73 -11.23 9.60
CA LYS A 177 17.78 -12.18 9.96
C LYS A 177 17.76 -12.20 11.49
N ARG A 178 16.60 -12.49 12.07
CA ARG A 178 16.41 -12.58 13.51
C ARG A 178 16.16 -14.04 13.88
N LYS A 179 17.29 -14.69 14.13
CA LYS A 179 17.57 -15.64 15.21
C LYS A 179 16.75 -16.92 15.24
N ARG A 180 17.33 -17.98 14.66
CA ARG A 180 17.21 -19.34 15.21
C ARG A 180 17.64 -19.27 16.69
N PRO A 181 16.89 -19.83 17.65
CA PRO A 181 17.36 -19.95 19.02
C PRO A 181 18.59 -20.87 19.05
N PRO A 182 19.63 -20.58 19.87
CA PRO A 182 20.65 -21.57 20.15
C PRO A 182 19.98 -22.72 20.91
N GLN A 183 20.14 -23.94 20.40
CA GLN A 183 19.76 -25.13 21.17
C GLN A 183 20.62 -25.13 22.44
N SER A 184 19.94 -25.16 23.59
CA SER A 184 20.52 -25.47 24.88
C SER A 184 21.02 -26.91 24.87
N SER A 185 22.34 -27.11 24.73
CA SER A 185 22.99 -28.35 25.13
C SER A 185 23.58 -28.15 26.52
N SER A 186 22.90 -28.71 27.52
CA SER A 186 23.47 -29.10 28.80
C SER A 186 24.66 -30.04 28.57
N THR A 187 25.80 -29.80 29.24
CA THR A 187 26.50 -30.79 30.09
C THR A 187 27.76 -30.18 30.70
N THR A 188 27.88 -30.41 32.00
CA THR A 188 28.90 -30.01 32.96
C THR A 188 30.24 -30.75 32.77
N SER A 189 31.31 -30.11 33.22
CA SER A 189 32.54 -30.69 33.81
C SER A 189 33.75 -31.07 32.94
N ALA A 190 34.84 -30.32 33.21
CA ALA A 190 36.23 -30.74 33.45
C ALA A 190 37.16 -31.17 32.27
N LEU A 191 38.27 -30.42 32.17
CA LEU A 191 39.59 -30.70 31.55
C LEU A 191 40.25 -31.96 32.16
N PRO A 192 41.27 -32.63 31.54
CA PRO A 192 42.41 -32.00 30.85
C PRO A 192 43.02 -32.66 29.58
N VAL A 193 43.72 -31.81 28.82
CA VAL A 193 45.01 -31.97 28.09
C VAL A 193 45.34 -33.35 27.49
N GLN A 194 45.52 -33.43 26.16
CA GLN A 194 46.77 -33.91 25.51
C GLN A 194 46.77 -33.91 23.97
N ALA A 195 47.97 -33.61 23.44
CA ALA A 195 48.62 -34.06 22.20
C ALA A 195 48.10 -33.60 20.82
N ILE A 196 48.95 -32.78 20.20
CA ILE A 196 48.99 -32.36 18.80
C ILE A 196 49.54 -33.50 17.93
N LEU A 197 48.87 -33.84 16.82
CA LEU A 197 49.43 -34.62 15.71
C LEU A 197 49.27 -33.83 14.38
N PRO A 198 50.24 -33.89 13.45
CA PRO A 198 50.22 -33.10 12.21
C PRO A 198 49.29 -33.66 11.12
N PRO A 199 48.90 -32.84 10.12
CA PRO A 199 47.95 -33.22 9.08
C PRO A 199 48.56 -34.15 8.02
N THR A 200 47.74 -35.10 7.55
CA THR A 200 48.02 -35.98 6.41
C THR A 200 47.78 -35.25 5.06
N PRO A 201 48.56 -35.54 4.00
CA PRO A 201 48.36 -34.97 2.68
C PRO A 201 47.23 -35.66 1.88
N PRO A 202 46.62 -34.95 0.89
CA PRO A 202 45.52 -35.47 0.08
C PRO A 202 45.95 -36.48 -1.01
N PRO A 203 45.02 -37.32 -1.51
CA PRO A 203 45.29 -38.34 -2.53
C PRO A 203 45.40 -37.77 -3.96
N ALA A 204 46.21 -38.43 -4.79
CA ALA A 204 46.45 -38.13 -6.21
C ALA A 204 45.32 -38.63 -7.15
N PRO A 205 45.14 -38.03 -8.35
CA PRO A 205 44.06 -38.33 -9.30
C PRO A 205 44.27 -39.61 -10.15
N PRO A 206 43.23 -40.10 -10.85
CA PRO A 206 43.17 -41.45 -11.41
C PRO A 206 43.97 -41.59 -12.72
N GLY A 207 44.73 -42.68 -12.81
CA GLY A 207 45.39 -43.12 -14.04
C GLY A 207 44.43 -43.89 -14.94
N ALA A 208 44.46 -43.53 -16.22
CA ALA A 208 43.74 -44.16 -17.30
C ALA A 208 44.30 -45.55 -17.65
N ASN A 209 43.39 -46.49 -17.91
CA ASN A 209 43.49 -47.47 -19.00
C ASN A 209 42.08 -47.96 -19.34
#